data_AF-A0A0V1FQ96-F1
#
_entry.id   AF-A0A0V1FQ96-F1
#
_cell.length_a   1.000
_cell.length_b   1.000
_cell.length_c   1.000
_cell.angle_alpha   90.00
_cell.angle_beta   90.00
_cell.angle_gamma   90.00
#
_symmetry.space_group_name_H-M   'P 1'
#
loop_
_entity.id
_entity.type
_entity.pdbx_description
1 polymer ?
#
loop_
_entity_poly.entity_id
_entity_poly.type
_entity_poly.pdbx_seq_one_letter_code
_entity_poly.pdbx_strand_id
1 'polypeptide(L)' 'MSDSLNSTMAKSKNHTNHNQNHKDHRNGIKRPRRKRCPGMKGVDPKFLKNLFYVRKGLMKKKLETKRLEAKRKPTEKKE' A
#
# COMPACT_ATOMS: atom_id res chain seq x y z
N MET A 1 -8.33 57.83 -20.59
CA MET A 1 -9.31 57.05 -19.81
C MET A 1 -8.51 56.02 -19.02
N SER A 2 -7.75 56.55 -18.07
CA SER A 2 -8.07 56.51 -16.63
C SER A 2 -7.41 55.28 -16.05
N ASP A 3 -6.12 55.46 -15.73
CA ASP A 3 -5.37 54.63 -14.82
C ASP A 3 -6.22 54.37 -13.59
N SER A 4 -6.81 53.18 -13.54
CA SER A 4 -7.49 52.65 -12.37
C SER A 4 -6.41 52.49 -11.32
N LEU A 5 -6.25 53.51 -10.48
CA LEU A 5 -5.51 53.44 -9.24
C LEU A 5 -6.05 52.25 -8.47
N ASN A 6 -5.32 51.13 -8.56
CA ASN A 6 -5.48 50.00 -7.67
C ASN A 6 -5.44 50.57 -6.26
N SER A 7 -6.62 50.64 -5.62
CA SER A 7 -6.72 50.84 -4.18
C SER A 7 -6.07 49.62 -3.54
N THR A 8 -4.75 49.66 -3.40
CA THR A 8 -3.97 48.69 -2.67
C THR A 8 -4.57 48.61 -1.28
N MET A 9 -5.12 47.45 -0.97
CA MET A 9 -5.77 47.13 0.30
C MET A 9 -4.82 47.52 1.44
N ALA A 10 -5.10 48.63 2.15
CA ALA A 10 -4.17 49.19 3.13
C ALA A 10 -3.76 48.15 4.19
N LYS A 11 -4.66 47.21 4.49
CA LYS A 11 -4.41 45.96 5.23
C LYS A 11 -5.29 44.84 4.65
N SER A 12 -4.71 43.69 4.36
CA SER A 12 -5.42 42.47 3.96
C SER A 12 -5.68 41.54 5.15
N LYS A 13 -6.66 40.63 5.02
CA LYS A 13 -6.87 39.56 6.01
C LYS A 13 -5.85 38.44 5.76
N ASN A 14 -5.10 38.08 6.80
CA ASN A 14 -3.97 37.14 6.69
C ASN A 14 -4.38 35.65 6.65
N HIS A 15 -5.59 35.29 7.08
CA HIS A 15 -6.01 33.89 7.15
C HIS A 15 -7.54 33.69 7.09
N THR A 16 -7.99 32.63 6.42
CA THR A 16 -9.39 32.16 6.43
C THR A 16 -9.49 30.65 6.17
N ASN A 17 -10.35 29.98 6.95
CA ASN A 17 -10.73 28.57 6.77
C ASN A 17 -12.15 28.42 6.16
N HIS A 18 -12.75 29.51 5.69
CA HIS A 18 -14.20 29.55 5.39
C HIS A 18 -14.66 28.53 4.35
N ASN A 19 -13.90 28.34 3.27
CA ASN A 19 -14.28 27.46 2.16
C ASN A 19 -13.43 26.17 2.10
N GLN A 20 -12.62 25.86 3.12
CA GLN A 20 -11.81 24.63 3.06
C GLN A 20 -12.69 23.40 3.20
N ASN A 21 -13.56 23.37 4.21
CA ASN A 21 -14.50 22.26 4.43
C ASN A 21 -15.36 21.99 3.20
N HIS A 22 -15.92 23.02 2.57
CA HIS A 22 -16.76 22.82 1.38
C HIS A 22 -15.96 22.21 0.21
N LYS A 23 -14.72 22.68 -0.04
CA LYS A 23 -13.83 22.08 -1.05
C LYS A 23 -13.45 20.64 -0.73
N ASP A 24 -13.11 20.34 0.52
CA ASP A 24 -12.70 18.99 0.95
C ASP A 24 -13.83 17.98 0.78
N HIS A 25 -15.07 18.42 1.00
CA HIS A 25 -16.26 17.57 0.86
C HIS A 25 -16.82 17.52 -0.57
N ARG A 26 -16.44 18.43 -1.50
CA ARG A 26 -16.88 18.37 -2.91
C ARG A 26 -16.54 17.03 -3.58
N ASN A 27 -15.33 16.52 -3.33
CA ASN A 27 -14.90 15.20 -3.81
C ASN A 27 -15.03 14.09 -2.73
N GLY A 28 -15.30 14.50 -1.50
CA GLY A 28 -15.42 13.65 -0.32
C GLY A 28 -14.08 13.16 0.23
N ILE A 29 -13.92 13.23 1.54
CA ILE A 29 -12.73 12.74 2.25
C ILE A 29 -12.79 11.21 2.34
N LYS A 30 -12.06 10.51 1.47
CA LYS A 30 -12.04 9.03 1.44
C LYS A 30 -11.03 8.46 2.43
N ARG A 31 -11.45 7.44 3.19
CA ARG A 31 -10.56 6.69 4.07
C ARG A 31 -9.57 5.83 3.27
N PRO A 32 -8.34 5.61 3.74
CA PRO A 32 -7.40 4.71 3.09
C PRO A 32 -7.95 3.27 3.07
N ARG A 33 -7.67 2.54 1.99
CA ARG A 33 -8.16 1.17 1.83
C ARG A 33 -7.42 0.21 2.79
N ARG A 34 -8.17 -0.60 3.55
CA ARG A 34 -7.59 -1.67 4.39
C ARG A 34 -7.25 -2.89 3.53
N LYS A 35 -5.98 -3.29 3.51
CA LYS A 35 -5.53 -4.54 2.88
C LYS A 35 -5.59 -5.70 3.88
N ARG A 36 -5.89 -6.92 3.42
CA ARG A 36 -5.89 -8.13 4.28
C ARG A 36 -4.52 -8.40 4.91
N CYS A 37 -3.45 -8.13 4.16
CA CYS A 37 -2.07 -8.24 4.64
C CYS A 37 -1.44 -6.85 4.62
N PRO A 38 -1.09 -6.26 5.79
CA PRO A 38 -0.36 -5.00 5.84
C PRO A 38 1.11 -5.19 5.43
N GLY A 39 1.78 -4.10 5.07
CA GLY A 39 3.22 -4.10 4.83
C GLY A 39 4.00 -4.33 6.13
N MET A 40 5.21 -4.89 6.03
CA MET A 40 6.07 -5.19 7.19
C MET A 40 7.12 -4.10 7.47
N LYS A 41 6.96 -2.89 6.91
CA LYS A 41 7.88 -1.78 7.15
C LYS A 41 7.81 -1.34 8.61
N GLY A 42 8.95 -1.23 9.27
CA GLY A 42 9.05 -0.87 10.69
C GLY A 42 8.96 -2.05 11.66
N VAL A 43 8.83 -3.28 11.18
CA VAL A 43 8.95 -4.49 12.01
C VAL A 43 10.43 -4.75 12.33
N ASP A 44 10.70 -5.31 13.52
CA ASP A 44 12.04 -5.64 13.99
C ASP A 44 12.87 -6.40 12.92
N PRO A 45 14.06 -5.88 12.55
CA PRO A 45 14.95 -6.53 11.60
C PRO A 45 15.34 -7.96 11.98
N LYS A 46 15.46 -8.30 13.27
CA LYS A 46 15.83 -9.66 13.70
C LYS A 46 14.70 -10.65 13.40
N PHE A 47 13.45 -10.27 13.69
CA PHE A 47 12.28 -11.04 13.29
C PHE A 47 12.18 -11.20 11.76
N LEU A 48 12.40 -10.12 10.99
CA LEU A 48 12.33 -10.18 9.52
C LEU A 48 13.37 -11.13 8.91
N LYS A 49 14.60 -11.11 9.44
CA LYS A 49 15.67 -12.03 9.02
C LYS A 49 15.26 -13.49 9.27
N ASN A 50 14.75 -13.80 10.47
CA ASN A 50 14.29 -15.15 10.79
C ASN A 50 13.14 -15.59 9.87
N LEU A 51 12.13 -14.75 9.69
CA LEU A 51 10.98 -15.04 8.84
C LEU A 51 11.39 -15.33 7.38
N PHE A 52 12.38 -14.60 6.87
CA PHE A 52 12.95 -14.85 5.55
C PHE A 52 13.53 -16.26 5.43
N TYR A 53 14.38 -16.67 6.38
CA TYR A 53 14.98 -18.00 6.37
C TYR A 53 13.95 -19.13 6.52
N VAL A 54 12.96 -18.96 7.41
CA VAL A 54 11.85 -19.92 7.58
C VAL A 54 11.06 -20.07 6.27
N ARG A 55 10.64 -18.97 5.65
CA ARG A 55 9.93 -19.00 4.36
C ARG A 55 10.75 -19.68 3.27
N LYS A 56 12.06 -19.36 3.19
CA LYS A 56 12.98 -19.99 2.23
C LYS A 56 13.08 -21.50 2.43
N GLY A 57 13.16 -21.97 3.68
CA GLY A 57 13.18 -23.39 4.02
C GLY A 57 11.88 -24.11 3.65
N LEU A 58 10.73 -23.52 3.96
CA LEU A 58 9.41 -24.08 3.62
C LEU A 58 9.21 -24.21 2.11
N MET A 59 9.69 -23.24 1.31
CA MET A 59 9.62 -23.33 -0.15
C MET A 59 10.43 -24.49 -0.72
N LYS A 60 11.63 -24.74 -0.18
CA LYS A 60 12.46 -25.89 -0.58
C LYS A 60 11.76 -27.21 -0.27
N LYS A 61 11.25 -27.37 0.96
CA LYS A 61 10.51 -28.56 1.38
C LYS A 61 9.29 -28.82 0.49
N LYS A 62 8.54 -27.77 0.16
CA LYS A 62 7.38 -27.86 -0.74
C LYS A 62 7.75 -28.31 -2.15
N LEU A 63 8.91 -27.91 -2.66
CA LEU A 63 9.40 -28.36 -3.96
C LEU A 63 9.81 -29.84 -3.92
N GLU A 64 10.50 -30.25 -2.85
CA GLU A 64 10.92 -31.62 -2.66
C GLU A 64 9.73 -32.58 -2.53
N THR A 65 8.72 -32.23 -1.73
CA THR A 65 7.49 -33.01 -1.62
C THR A 65 6.80 -33.18 -2.97
N LYS A 66 6.72 -32.11 -3.79
CA LYS A 66 6.17 -32.19 -5.14
C LYS A 66 6.97 -33.12 -6.06
N ARG A 67 8.31 -33.10 -5.98
CA ARG A 67 9.16 -33.99 -6.77
C ARG A 67 8.97 -35.45 -6.36
N LEU A 68 8.86 -35.72 -5.06
CA LEU A 68 8.59 -37.06 -4.55
C LEU A 68 7.20 -37.55 -4.96
N GLU A 69 6.19 -36.69 -4.90
CA GLU A 69 4.82 -37.00 -5.37
C GLU A 69 4.79 -37.28 -6.88
N ALA A 70 5.51 -36.50 -7.69
CA ALA A 70 5.64 -36.74 -9.13
C ALA A 70 6.32 -38.08 -9.45
N LYS A 71 7.35 -38.47 -8.68
CA LYS A 71 7.99 -39.78 -8.79
C LYS A 71 7.08 -40.93 -8.34
N ARG A 72 6.18 -40.66 -7.39
CA ARG A 72 5.23 -41.63 -6.84
C ARG A 72 4.04 -41.91 -7.74
N LYS A 73 3.73 -41.06 -8.73
CA LYS A 73 2.71 -41.36 -9.74
C LYS A 73 3.34 -42.27 -10.82
N PRO A 74 3.14 -43.59 -10.79
CA PRO A 74 3.59 -44.46 -11.84
C PRO A 74 2.59 -44.35 -13.00
N THR A 75 3.12 -44.56 -14.18
CA THR A 75 2.42 -44.77 -15.45
C THR A 75 1.36 -45.87 -15.35
N GLU A 76 0.10 -45.52 -15.15
CA GLU A 76 -1.09 -46.35 -15.42
C GLU A 76 -2.11 -45.38 -16.03
N LYS A 77 -2.56 -45.49 -17.29
CA LYS A 77 -2.93 -46.66 -18.07
C LYS A 77 -2.48 -46.48 -19.53
N LYS A 78 -1.79 -47.47 -20.07
CA LYS A 78 -1.73 -47.75 -21.51
C LYS A 78 -2.53 -49.06 -21.68
N GLU A 79 -3.83 -48.92 -21.85
CA GLU A 79 -4.70 -49.90 -22.51
C GLU A 79 -5.23 -49.22 -23.76
#